data_AF-A0A804QBC5-F1
#
_entry.id   AF-A0A804QBC5-F1
#
_cell.length_a   1.000
_cell.length_b   1.000
_cell.length_c   1.000
_cell.angle_alpha   90.00
_cell.angle_beta   90.00
_cell.angle_gamma   90.00
#
_symmetry.space_group_name_H-M   'P 1'
#
loop_
_entity.id
_entity.type
_entity.pdbx_description
1 polymer ?
#
loop_
_entity_poly.entity_id
_entity_poly.type
_entity_poly.pdbx_seq_one_letter_code
_entity_poly.pdbx_strand_id
1 'polypeptide(L)'
;MIEAYLRANKMFVDKHEPETERVFSSYLELDLSEVEPCVSGPKRPRDRVPLKEMKSDWHACLDNEVGFKGYAVPKEQQGKVVKFDFHGRPAEIKHGSVVLAAICSSTNTSNPSVMIGAGLVAKKACELGLEVKPWVKTSLTPGSVVATEYLKHSGLQDYLNQQGFHVAAHGCATCVGNSGDLDGSISVAITENDIVAATVLSANRNFEGRVNPHSG
;
A
#
# COMPACT_ATOMS: atom_id res chain seq x y z
N MET A 1 34.78 -15.69 6.35
CA MET A 1 34.61 -15.98 7.79
C MET A 1 33.22 -16.51 8.11
N ILE A 2 32.13 -15.80 7.79
CA ILE A 2 30.74 -16.23 8.09
C ILE A 2 30.40 -17.57 7.41
N GLU A 3 30.62 -17.69 6.10
CA GLU A 3 30.33 -18.93 5.38
C GLU A 3 31.13 -20.12 5.91
N ALA A 4 32.45 -19.98 6.08
CA ALA A 4 33.30 -21.02 6.63
C ALA A 4 32.81 -21.49 8.01
N TYR A 5 32.39 -20.56 8.88
CA TYR A 5 31.79 -20.89 10.16
C TYR A 5 30.47 -21.66 10.02
N LEU A 6 29.55 -21.21 9.16
CA LEU A 6 28.26 -21.88 8.94
C LEU A 6 28.45 -23.28 8.35
N ARG A 7 29.40 -23.45 7.42
CA ARG A 7 29.74 -24.75 6.83
C ARG A 7 30.35 -25.69 7.87
N ALA A 8 31.30 -25.22 8.68
CA ALA A 8 31.90 -26.02 9.76
C ALA A 8 30.86 -26.48 10.80
N ASN A 9 29.81 -25.70 11.03
CA ASN A 9 28.74 -26.02 11.98
C ASN A 9 27.48 -26.63 11.34
N LYS A 10 27.50 -27.01 10.04
CA LYS A 10 26.36 -27.58 9.32
C LYS A 10 25.08 -26.70 9.34
N MET A 11 25.26 -25.39 9.41
CA MET A 11 24.20 -24.38 9.36
C MET A 11 24.12 -23.65 8.02
N PHE A 12 25.04 -23.95 7.10
CA PHE A 12 24.99 -23.40 5.74
C PHE A 12 23.99 -24.21 4.90
N VAL A 13 23.09 -23.52 4.21
CA VAL A 13 22.09 -24.13 3.34
C VAL A 13 22.46 -23.83 1.89
N ASP A 14 22.84 -24.86 1.14
CA ASP A 14 23.05 -24.77 -0.30
C ASP A 14 21.80 -25.25 -1.03
N LYS A 15 21.21 -24.39 -1.87
CA LYS A 15 19.99 -24.72 -2.63
C LYS A 15 20.28 -25.56 -3.88
N HIS A 16 21.57 -25.76 -4.22
CA HIS A 16 22.01 -26.57 -5.35
C HIS A 16 22.41 -28.00 -4.92
N GLU A 17 22.56 -28.23 -3.62
CA GLU A 17 22.76 -29.57 -3.07
C GLU A 17 21.41 -30.29 -2.91
N PRO A 18 21.38 -31.64 -3.01
CA PRO A 18 20.17 -32.40 -2.72
C PRO A 18 19.66 -32.04 -1.33
N GLU A 19 18.38 -31.68 -1.23
CA GLU A 19 17.77 -31.34 0.05
C GLU A 19 17.91 -32.53 1.00
N THR A 20 18.82 -32.43 1.97
CA THR A 20 18.87 -33.40 3.07
C THR A 20 17.53 -33.35 3.77
N GLU A 21 16.84 -34.49 3.85
CA GLU A 21 15.49 -34.61 4.40
C GLU A 21 15.43 -33.99 5.81
N ARG A 22 14.85 -32.79 5.90
CA ARG A 22 14.59 -32.13 7.18
C ARG A 22 13.28 -32.66 7.71
N VAL A 23 13.29 -33.21 8.91
CA VAL A 23 12.06 -33.66 9.55
C VAL A 23 11.31 -32.45 10.13
N PHE A 24 10.23 -32.05 9.47
CA PHE A 24 9.28 -31.07 9.98
C PHE A 24 8.03 -31.74 10.56
N SER A 25 7.32 -31.04 11.46
CA SER A 25 6.04 -31.53 12.01
C SER A 25 4.90 -31.54 10.99
N SER A 26 5.00 -30.70 9.97
CA SER A 26 4.04 -30.56 8.88
C SER A 26 4.70 -29.90 7.68
N TYR A 27 4.13 -30.12 6.49
CA TYR A 27 4.58 -29.54 5.23
C TYR A 27 3.44 -28.74 4.61
N LEU A 28 3.77 -27.59 4.03
CA LEU A 28 2.88 -26.73 3.26
C LEU A 28 3.58 -26.42 1.94
N GLU A 29 2.83 -26.45 0.85
CA GLU A 29 3.34 -26.19 -0.49
C GLU A 29 2.69 -24.94 -1.07
N LEU A 30 3.45 -24.17 -1.84
CA LEU A 30 2.98 -23.02 -2.59
C LEU A 30 3.67 -23.02 -3.96
N ASP A 31 2.89 -23.21 -5.01
CA ASP A 31 3.39 -23.00 -6.37
C ASP A 31 3.46 -21.50 -6.67
N LEU A 32 4.66 -21.00 -6.93
CA LEU A 32 4.89 -19.60 -7.28
C LEU A 32 4.29 -19.22 -8.65
N SER A 33 4.02 -20.21 -9.52
CA SER A 33 3.39 -20.00 -10.81
C SER A 33 1.92 -19.58 -10.69
N GLU A 34 1.26 -19.93 -9.59
CA GLU A 34 -0.14 -19.58 -9.30
C GLU A 34 -0.28 -18.21 -8.63
N VAL A 35 0.83 -17.57 -8.26
CA VAL A 35 0.80 -16.27 -7.57
C VAL A 35 0.46 -15.15 -8.55
N GLU A 36 -0.69 -14.51 -8.32
CA GLU A 36 -1.14 -13.33 -9.07
C GLU A 36 -1.12 -12.04 -8.23
N PRO A 37 -1.02 -10.85 -8.87
CA PRO A 37 -1.10 -9.56 -8.18
C PRO A 37 -2.37 -9.44 -7.35
N CYS A 38 -2.23 -9.04 -6.09
CA CYS A 38 -3.32 -8.91 -5.15
C CYS A 38 -3.12 -7.75 -4.18
N VAL A 39 -4.21 -7.31 -3.56
CA VAL A 39 -4.22 -6.43 -2.39
C VAL A 39 -4.80 -7.17 -1.20
N SER A 40 -4.65 -6.63 0.01
CA SER A 40 -5.28 -7.17 1.22
C SER A 40 -6.17 -6.13 1.88
N GLY A 41 -7.41 -6.48 2.21
CA GLY A 41 -8.33 -5.57 2.90
C GLY A 41 -9.82 -5.86 2.68
N PRO A 42 -10.70 -4.94 3.08
CA PRO A 42 -10.34 -3.60 3.56
C PRO A 42 -9.78 -3.57 4.99
N LYS A 43 -10.20 -4.47 5.88
CA LYS A 43 -9.98 -4.34 7.33
C LYS A 43 -9.02 -5.36 7.98
N ARG A 44 -8.51 -6.36 7.24
CA ARG A 44 -7.53 -7.33 7.77
C ARG A 44 -6.45 -7.73 6.75
N PRO A 45 -5.23 -8.11 7.21
CA PRO A 45 -4.13 -8.45 6.29
C PRO A 45 -4.32 -9.76 5.53
N ARG A 46 -5.07 -10.70 6.13
CA ARG A 46 -5.36 -12.02 5.54
C ARG A 46 -6.48 -12.00 4.51
N ASP A 47 -7.18 -10.88 4.36
CA ASP A 47 -8.28 -10.73 3.41
C ASP A 47 -7.72 -10.44 2.02
N ARG A 48 -7.08 -11.43 1.40
CA ARG A 48 -6.48 -11.35 0.07
C ARG A 48 -7.57 -11.14 -0.99
N VAL A 49 -7.34 -10.18 -1.88
CA VAL A 49 -8.19 -9.87 -3.03
C VAL A 49 -7.32 -9.80 -4.28
N PRO A 50 -7.51 -10.70 -5.26
CA PRO A 50 -6.85 -10.58 -6.57
C PRO A 50 -7.11 -9.18 -7.16
N LEU A 51 -6.08 -8.55 -7.72
CA LEU A 51 -6.19 -7.15 -8.16
C LEU A 51 -7.28 -6.97 -9.25
N LYS A 52 -7.45 -8.00 -10.10
CA LYS A 52 -8.52 -8.08 -11.11
C LYS A 52 -9.94 -8.07 -10.52
N GLU A 53 -10.10 -8.54 -9.28
CA GLU A 53 -11.38 -8.64 -8.55
C GLU A 53 -11.61 -7.49 -7.56
N MET A 54 -10.63 -6.60 -7.39
CA MET A 54 -10.69 -5.53 -6.39
C MET A 54 -11.95 -4.66 -6.53
N LYS A 55 -12.33 -4.32 -7.77
CA LYS A 55 -13.53 -3.51 -8.01
C LYS A 55 -14.82 -4.23 -7.61
N SER A 56 -14.95 -5.52 -7.94
CA SER A 56 -16.13 -6.32 -7.56
C SER A 56 -16.20 -6.56 -6.06
N ASP A 57 -15.06 -6.87 -5.42
CA ASP A 57 -14.97 -7.04 -3.97
C ASP A 57 -15.32 -5.73 -3.24
N TRP A 58 -14.85 -4.58 -3.74
CA TRP A 58 -15.20 -3.27 -3.21
C TRP A 58 -16.71 -2.99 -3.27
N HIS A 59 -17.35 -3.24 -4.42
CA HIS A 59 -18.80 -3.04 -4.55
C HIS A 59 -19.60 -3.99 -3.64
N ALA A 60 -19.14 -5.23 -3.44
CA ALA A 60 -19.73 -6.13 -2.46
C ALA A 60 -19.54 -5.61 -1.03
N CYS A 61 -18.37 -5.06 -0.70
CA CYS A 61 -18.12 -4.47 0.61
C CYS A 61 -19.02 -3.27 0.92
N LEU A 62 -19.42 -2.47 -0.07
CA LEU A 62 -20.39 -1.41 0.17
C LEU A 62 -21.77 -1.95 0.60
N ASP A 63 -22.15 -3.13 0.13
CA ASP A 63 -23.48 -3.73 0.36
C ASP A 63 -23.56 -4.56 1.64
N ASN A 64 -22.52 -5.36 1.90
CA ASN A 64 -22.49 -6.31 3.00
C ASN A 64 -22.69 -5.62 4.37
N GLU A 65 -23.31 -6.36 5.29
CA GLU A 65 -23.45 -5.96 6.68
C GLU A 65 -22.11 -5.55 7.30
N VAL A 66 -22.17 -4.62 8.26
CA VAL A 66 -20.99 -4.08 8.92
C VAL A 66 -20.12 -5.22 9.47
N GLY A 67 -18.91 -5.32 8.93
CA GLY A 67 -17.97 -6.38 9.27
C GLY A 67 -16.61 -6.14 8.60
N PHE A 68 -15.78 -7.19 8.52
CA PHE A 68 -14.46 -7.09 7.90
C PHE A 68 -14.49 -6.81 6.39
N LYS A 69 -15.60 -7.18 5.75
CA LYS A 69 -15.86 -7.10 4.31
C LYS A 69 -17.19 -6.41 4.02
N GLY A 70 -17.58 -5.45 4.88
CA GLY A 70 -18.88 -4.80 4.78
C GLY A 70 -18.95 -3.45 5.49
N TYR A 71 -19.59 -2.49 4.83
CA TYR A 71 -19.84 -1.13 5.31
C TYR A 71 -21.33 -0.80 5.43
N ALA A 72 -22.23 -1.64 4.92
CA ALA A 72 -23.69 -1.44 4.93
C ALA A 72 -24.15 -0.07 4.40
N VAL A 73 -23.55 0.41 3.30
CA VAL A 73 -23.92 1.67 2.64
C VAL A 73 -25.21 1.45 1.85
N PRO A 74 -26.30 2.21 2.12
CA PRO A 74 -27.56 2.08 1.38
C PRO A 74 -27.36 2.23 -0.12
N LYS A 75 -28.06 1.42 -0.93
CA LYS A 75 -27.88 1.36 -2.40
C LYS A 75 -28.01 2.72 -3.07
N GLU A 76 -28.94 3.54 -2.61
CA GLU A 76 -29.18 4.91 -3.06
C GLU A 76 -28.02 5.87 -2.77
N GLN A 77 -27.18 5.56 -1.78
CA GLN A 77 -26.01 6.36 -1.41
C GLN A 77 -24.70 5.86 -2.04
N GLN A 78 -24.65 4.62 -2.55
CA GLN A 78 -23.41 4.04 -3.13
C GLN A 78 -22.86 4.85 -4.32
N GLY A 79 -23.74 5.58 -5.03
CA GLY A 79 -23.38 6.48 -6.13
C GLY A 79 -23.05 7.92 -5.71
N LYS A 80 -23.00 8.23 -4.41
CA LYS A 80 -22.79 9.59 -3.90
C LYS A 80 -21.46 10.16 -4.36
N VAL A 81 -21.52 11.40 -4.88
CA VAL A 81 -20.36 12.20 -5.26
C VAL A 81 -20.42 13.51 -4.48
N VAL A 82 -19.35 13.78 -3.73
CA VAL A 82 -19.19 14.98 -2.92
C VAL A 82 -18.21 15.90 -3.65
N LYS A 83 -18.67 17.09 -4.00
CA LYS A 83 -17.84 18.13 -4.60
C LYS A 83 -17.39 19.10 -3.52
N PHE A 84 -16.13 19.49 -3.55
CA PHE A 84 -15.53 20.40 -2.57
C PHE A 84 -14.46 21.27 -3.24
N ASP A 85 -14.10 22.37 -2.58
CA ASP A 85 -12.97 23.19 -2.97
C ASP A 85 -11.70 22.68 -2.27
N PHE A 86 -10.69 22.34 -3.05
CA PHE A 86 -9.37 21.96 -2.56
C PHE A 86 -8.37 23.08 -2.93
N HIS A 87 -8.18 24.03 -2.01
CA HIS A 87 -7.30 25.19 -2.18
C HIS A 87 -7.55 25.98 -3.48
N GLY A 88 -8.81 26.32 -3.76
CA GLY A 88 -9.23 27.06 -4.95
C GLY A 88 -9.38 26.22 -6.21
N ARG A 89 -9.32 24.88 -6.10
CA ARG A 89 -9.52 23.94 -7.20
C ARG A 89 -10.75 23.08 -6.94
N PRO A 90 -11.68 22.95 -7.91
CA PRO A 90 -12.80 22.02 -7.76
C PRO A 90 -12.28 20.58 -7.69
N ALA A 91 -12.72 19.86 -6.66
CA ALA A 91 -12.40 18.46 -6.44
C ALA A 91 -13.69 17.67 -6.17
N GLU A 92 -13.63 16.36 -6.41
CA GLU A 92 -14.73 15.46 -6.12
C GLU A 92 -14.21 14.15 -5.50
N ILE A 93 -14.92 13.67 -4.49
CA ILE A 93 -14.71 12.36 -3.89
C ILE A 93 -16.01 11.56 -3.89
N LYS A 94 -15.85 10.25 -3.93
CA LYS A 94 -16.91 9.23 -3.82
C LYS A 94 -16.43 8.07 -2.96
N HIS A 95 -17.33 7.15 -2.63
CA HIS A 95 -16.98 5.89 -2.00
C HIS A 95 -15.83 5.18 -2.76
N GLY A 96 -14.74 4.87 -2.04
CA GLY A 96 -13.55 4.20 -2.57
C GLY A 96 -12.51 5.15 -3.17
N SER A 97 -12.71 6.46 -3.08
CA SER A 97 -11.69 7.43 -3.48
C SER A 97 -10.47 7.28 -2.59
N VAL A 98 -9.29 7.16 -3.21
CA VAL A 98 -8.03 7.14 -2.48
C VAL A 98 -7.76 8.54 -1.95
N VAL A 99 -7.58 8.67 -0.63
CA VAL A 99 -7.24 9.94 0.04
C VAL A 99 -5.85 9.92 0.64
N LEU A 100 -5.29 8.71 0.82
CA LEU A 100 -3.92 8.51 1.27
C LEU A 100 -3.27 7.36 0.49
N ALA A 101 -2.06 7.59 0.00
CA ALA A 101 -1.24 6.59 -0.69
C ALA A 101 0.20 6.63 -0.15
N ALA A 102 0.62 5.58 0.55
CA ALA A 102 1.94 5.55 1.21
C ALA A 102 2.82 4.39 0.74
N ILE A 103 4.02 4.70 0.24
CA ILE A 103 5.10 3.74 0.08
C ILE A 103 5.90 3.72 1.39
N CYS A 104 5.59 2.75 2.24
CA CYS A 104 6.13 2.66 3.60
C CYS A 104 6.45 1.20 4.00
N SER A 105 6.80 1.02 5.28
CA SER A 105 7.15 -0.25 5.92
C SER A 105 8.49 -0.85 5.48
N SER A 106 9.24 -1.37 6.45
CA SER A 106 10.43 -2.19 6.17
C SER A 106 10.09 -3.44 5.35
N THR A 107 8.86 -3.95 5.44
CA THR A 107 8.41 -5.13 4.68
C THR A 107 8.66 -5.01 3.17
N ASN A 108 8.47 -3.82 2.61
CA ASN A 108 8.61 -3.58 1.17
C ASN A 108 9.78 -2.63 0.85
N THR A 109 10.06 -1.66 1.71
CA THR A 109 11.14 -0.69 1.42
C THR A 109 12.55 -1.26 1.56
N SER A 110 12.71 -2.44 2.20
CA SER A 110 13.97 -3.17 2.20
C SER A 110 14.22 -4.00 0.95
N ASN A 111 13.24 -4.07 0.03
CA ASN A 111 13.34 -4.84 -1.21
C ASN A 111 13.58 -3.88 -2.39
N PRO A 112 14.80 -3.82 -2.96
CA PRO A 112 15.11 -2.93 -4.07
C PRO A 112 14.24 -3.19 -5.31
N SER A 113 13.83 -4.44 -5.56
CA SER A 113 13.05 -4.79 -6.75
C SER A 113 11.71 -4.05 -6.80
N VAL A 114 10.97 -4.01 -5.69
CA VAL A 114 9.67 -3.33 -5.64
C VAL A 114 9.82 -1.81 -5.58
N MET A 115 10.89 -1.31 -4.97
CA MET A 115 11.17 0.13 -4.88
C MET A 115 11.60 0.71 -6.23
N ILE A 116 12.50 0.03 -6.95
CA ILE A 116 12.86 0.37 -8.33
C ILE A 116 11.63 0.21 -9.23
N GLY A 117 10.84 -0.85 -9.05
CA GLY A 117 9.57 -1.05 -9.77
C GLY A 117 8.62 0.14 -9.60
N ALA A 118 8.43 0.63 -8.37
CA ALA A 118 7.61 1.82 -8.10
C ALA A 118 8.15 3.07 -8.80
N GLY A 119 9.48 3.27 -8.77
CA GLY A 119 10.13 4.37 -9.49
C GLY A 119 9.94 4.28 -11.01
N LEU A 120 10.03 3.08 -11.59
CA LEU A 120 9.79 2.86 -13.03
C LEU A 120 8.33 3.12 -13.43
N VAL A 121 7.39 2.73 -12.58
CA VAL A 121 5.96 3.06 -12.77
C VAL A 121 5.75 4.57 -12.72
N ALA A 122 6.33 5.25 -11.73
CA ALA A 122 6.26 6.72 -11.64
C ALA A 122 6.87 7.40 -12.86
N LYS A 123 8.03 6.94 -13.32
CA LYS A 123 8.66 7.42 -14.57
C LYS A 123 7.72 7.27 -15.75
N LYS A 124 7.14 6.08 -15.93
CA LYS A 124 6.24 5.83 -17.06
C LYS A 124 4.96 6.66 -16.97
N ALA A 125 4.43 6.88 -15.78
CA ALA A 125 3.29 7.75 -15.55
C ALA A 125 3.59 9.20 -15.96
N CYS A 126 4.74 9.74 -15.54
CA CYS A 126 5.16 11.09 -15.93
C CYS A 126 5.36 11.23 -17.45
N GLU A 127 6.00 10.23 -18.09
CA GLU A 127 6.17 10.20 -19.55
C GLU A 127 4.84 10.17 -20.32
N LEU A 128 3.78 9.66 -19.69
CA LEU A 128 2.42 9.63 -20.24
C LEU A 128 1.59 10.85 -19.84
N GLY A 129 2.15 11.82 -19.11
CA GLY A 129 1.44 13.00 -18.61
C GLY A 129 0.38 12.69 -17.54
N LEU A 130 0.51 11.56 -16.85
CA LEU A 130 -0.36 11.19 -15.75
C LEU A 130 0.11 11.86 -14.45
N GLU A 131 -0.83 12.38 -13.69
CA GLU A 131 -0.58 13.03 -12.40
C GLU A 131 -1.49 12.46 -11.31
N VAL A 132 -0.95 12.33 -10.10
CA VAL A 132 -1.73 12.06 -8.90
C VAL A 132 -2.68 13.23 -8.61
N LYS A 133 -3.91 12.91 -8.22
CA LYS A 133 -4.90 13.93 -7.84
C LYS A 133 -4.40 14.73 -6.63
N PRO A 134 -4.58 16.06 -6.61
CA PRO A 134 -3.93 16.94 -5.64
C PRO A 134 -4.38 16.72 -4.19
N TRP A 135 -5.57 16.17 -3.98
CA TRP A 135 -6.10 15.86 -2.65
C TRP A 135 -5.53 14.54 -2.07
N VAL A 136 -4.79 13.74 -2.83
CA VAL A 136 -4.25 12.48 -2.33
C VAL A 136 -2.99 12.77 -1.51
N LYS A 137 -3.03 12.44 -0.22
CA LYS A 137 -1.85 12.52 0.64
C LYS A 137 -0.88 11.39 0.29
N THR A 138 0.15 11.72 -0.48
CA THR A 138 1.22 10.79 -0.87
C THR A 138 2.40 10.87 0.10
N SER A 139 3.06 9.73 0.35
CA SER A 139 4.29 9.71 1.14
C SER A 139 5.21 8.55 0.77
N LEU A 140 6.51 8.79 0.84
CA LEU A 140 7.55 7.77 0.76
C LEU A 140 8.33 7.76 2.06
N THR A 141 8.33 6.64 2.79
CA THR A 141 9.03 6.49 4.07
C THR A 141 9.89 5.23 4.07
N PRO A 142 11.10 5.28 3.49
CA PRO A 142 11.97 4.13 3.40
C PRO A 142 12.52 3.71 4.77
N GLY A 143 12.68 2.41 5.00
CA GLY A 143 13.24 1.90 6.25
C GLY A 143 14.74 2.15 6.43
N SER A 144 15.45 2.56 5.37
CA SER A 144 16.89 2.83 5.39
C SER A 144 17.27 3.91 4.36
N VAL A 145 18.35 4.62 4.63
CA VAL A 145 18.94 5.62 3.72
C VAL A 145 19.38 4.97 2.39
N VAL A 146 19.80 3.70 2.43
CA VAL A 146 20.19 2.95 1.22
C VAL A 146 19.07 2.94 0.17
N ALA A 147 17.82 2.86 0.62
CA ALA A 147 16.67 2.85 -0.28
C ALA A 147 16.51 4.18 -1.03
N THR A 148 16.77 5.29 -0.34
CA THR A 148 16.78 6.61 -0.96
C THR A 148 17.96 6.76 -1.94
N GLU A 149 19.14 6.26 -1.59
CA GLU A 149 20.34 6.45 -2.41
C GLU A 149 20.28 5.72 -3.76
N TYR A 150 19.79 4.47 -3.81
CA TYR A 150 19.62 3.82 -5.13
C TYR A 150 18.53 4.46 -5.99
N LEU A 151 17.48 5.05 -5.38
CA LEU A 151 16.44 5.78 -6.11
C LEU A 151 16.98 7.09 -6.70
N LYS A 152 17.85 7.80 -5.97
CA LYS A 152 18.54 8.99 -6.47
C LYS A 152 19.52 8.64 -7.57
N HIS A 153 20.39 7.64 -7.35
CA HIS A 153 21.40 7.24 -8.33
C HIS A 153 20.80 6.72 -9.63
N SER A 154 19.62 6.10 -9.58
CA SER A 154 18.89 5.68 -10.77
C SER A 154 18.09 6.80 -11.46
N GLY A 155 18.02 8.00 -10.86
CA GLY A 155 17.19 9.11 -11.33
C GLY A 155 15.69 8.91 -11.11
N LEU A 156 15.27 7.82 -10.44
CA LEU A 156 13.86 7.48 -10.25
C LEU A 156 13.20 8.32 -9.13
N GLN A 157 13.99 8.86 -8.21
CA GLN A 157 13.48 9.71 -7.13
C GLN A 157 12.75 10.96 -7.66
N ASP A 158 13.22 11.55 -8.77
CA ASP A 158 12.61 12.76 -9.33
C ASP A 158 11.22 12.49 -9.89
N TYR A 159 11.02 11.32 -10.50
CA TYR A 159 9.70 10.90 -10.98
C TYR A 159 8.75 10.56 -9.82
N LEU A 160 9.27 9.94 -8.75
CA LEU A 160 8.48 9.73 -7.53
C LEU A 160 8.05 11.07 -6.92
N ASN A 161 8.95 12.05 -6.87
CA ASN A 161 8.66 13.41 -6.40
C ASN A 161 7.59 14.10 -7.25
N GLN A 162 7.64 13.96 -8.59
CA GLN A 162 6.60 14.52 -9.48
C GLN A 162 5.21 13.92 -9.21
N GLN A 163 5.14 12.67 -8.77
CA GLN A 163 3.90 12.02 -8.35
C GLN A 163 3.54 12.28 -6.86
N GLY A 164 4.29 13.15 -6.18
CA GLY A 164 4.08 13.53 -4.78
C GLY A 164 4.72 12.60 -3.74
N PHE A 165 5.37 11.51 -4.16
CA PHE A 165 6.03 10.54 -3.27
C PHE A 165 7.41 11.03 -2.82
N HIS A 166 7.43 12.20 -2.17
CA HIS A 166 8.62 12.74 -1.53
C HIS A 166 9.03 11.89 -0.33
N VAL A 167 10.35 11.79 -0.11
CA VAL A 167 10.89 11.16 1.10
C VAL A 167 10.50 12.01 2.31
N ALA A 168 9.52 11.55 3.07
CA ALA A 168 8.97 12.26 4.22
C ALA A 168 9.77 11.97 5.50
N ALA A 169 10.25 10.75 5.67
CA ALA A 169 11.06 10.32 6.81
C ALA A 169 11.73 8.97 6.54
N HIS A 170 12.75 8.63 7.32
CA HIS A 170 13.26 7.26 7.43
C HIS A 170 12.71 6.63 8.71
N GLY A 171 11.79 5.68 8.58
CA GLY A 171 11.15 5.04 9.73
C GLY A 171 9.75 4.51 9.45
N CYS A 172 9.03 4.14 10.51
CA CYS A 172 7.76 3.43 10.40
C CYS A 172 6.60 4.31 9.87
N ALA A 173 6.49 5.57 10.30
CA ALA A 173 5.51 6.56 9.85
C ALA A 173 4.08 5.98 9.64
N THR A 174 3.52 6.05 8.43
CA THR A 174 2.18 5.57 8.09
C THR A 174 1.96 4.08 8.44
N CYS A 175 3.00 3.24 8.41
CA CYS A 175 2.89 1.80 8.73
C CYS A 175 2.42 1.55 10.18
N VAL A 176 2.69 2.48 11.10
CA VAL A 176 2.26 2.39 12.51
C VAL A 176 1.08 3.29 12.84
N GLY A 177 0.46 3.91 11.83
CA GLY A 177 -0.65 4.86 12.02
C GLY A 177 -0.22 6.32 12.16
N ASN A 178 1.08 6.61 12.12
CA ASN A 178 1.58 7.99 12.09
C ASN A 178 1.50 8.53 10.65
N SER A 179 0.27 8.57 10.12
CA SER A 179 -0.05 9.09 8.80
C SER A 179 -0.19 10.60 8.77
N GLY A 180 -0.37 11.23 9.95
CA GLY A 180 -0.69 12.65 10.11
C GLY A 180 -2.07 13.00 9.55
N ASP A 181 -2.47 14.26 9.71
CA ASP A 181 -3.81 14.70 9.33
C ASP A 181 -4.00 14.78 7.82
N LEU A 182 -5.21 14.47 7.34
CA LEU A 182 -5.63 14.83 5.99
C LEU A 182 -5.90 16.34 5.96
N ASP A 183 -5.94 16.91 4.76
CA ASP A 183 -6.38 18.29 4.62
C ASP A 183 -7.80 18.46 5.18
N GLY A 184 -8.05 19.57 5.86
CA GLY A 184 -9.33 19.85 6.51
C GLY A 184 -10.51 19.78 5.54
N SER A 185 -10.35 20.23 4.29
CA SER A 185 -11.44 20.16 3.30
C SER A 185 -11.78 18.71 2.95
N ILE A 186 -10.79 17.82 2.94
CA ILE A 186 -10.99 16.39 2.66
C ILE A 186 -11.63 15.70 3.86
N SER A 187 -11.13 15.95 5.06
CA SER A 187 -11.71 15.41 6.29
C SER A 187 -13.19 15.80 6.43
N VAL A 188 -13.52 17.08 6.20
CA VAL A 188 -14.90 17.57 6.18
C VAL A 188 -15.72 16.88 5.09
N ALA A 189 -15.20 16.81 3.86
CA ALA A 189 -15.89 16.14 2.75
C ALA A 189 -16.15 14.66 3.03
N ILE A 190 -15.28 13.97 3.77
CA ILE A 190 -15.46 12.58 4.18
C ILE A 190 -16.53 12.47 5.27
N THR A 191 -16.31 13.18 6.39
CA THR A 191 -17.10 13.01 7.63
C THR A 191 -18.51 13.56 7.50
N GLU A 192 -18.71 14.74 6.92
CA GLU A 192 -20.06 15.33 6.79
C GLU A 192 -20.95 14.60 5.76
N ASN A 193 -20.34 13.73 4.95
CA ASN A 193 -21.03 13.05 3.86
C ASN A 193 -21.00 11.52 3.98
N ASP A 194 -20.52 10.97 5.08
CA ASP A 194 -20.44 9.53 5.33
C ASP A 194 -19.74 8.77 4.19
N ILE A 195 -18.70 9.36 3.60
CA ILE A 195 -17.95 8.74 2.49
C ILE A 195 -16.97 7.71 3.05
N VAL A 196 -17.09 6.47 2.57
CA VAL A 196 -16.07 5.43 2.82
C VAL A 196 -14.85 5.71 1.94
N ALA A 197 -13.87 6.42 2.48
CA ALA A 197 -12.62 6.77 1.79
C ALA A 197 -11.55 5.69 1.93
N ALA A 198 -10.77 5.48 0.86
CA ALA A 198 -9.76 4.44 0.81
C ALA A 198 -8.36 4.97 1.13
N THR A 199 -7.59 4.15 1.83
CA THR A 199 -6.15 4.35 2.04
C THR A 199 -5.38 3.16 1.47
N VAL A 200 -4.35 3.44 0.67
CA VAL A 200 -3.48 2.41 0.09
C VAL A 200 -2.07 2.54 0.66
N LEU A 201 -1.50 1.43 1.14
CA LEU A 201 -0.17 1.43 1.73
C LEU A 201 0.58 0.14 1.45
N SER A 202 1.91 0.21 1.28
CA SER A 202 2.79 -0.96 1.15
C SER A 202 3.17 -1.55 2.51
N ALA A 203 2.23 -1.63 3.45
CA ALA A 203 2.47 -2.16 4.80
C ALA A 203 1.82 -3.54 5.01
N ASN A 204 2.00 -4.11 6.19
CA ASN A 204 1.51 -5.45 6.57
C ASN A 204 0.27 -5.43 7.47
N ARG A 205 -0.23 -4.25 7.88
CA ARG A 205 -1.38 -4.10 8.78
C ARG A 205 -2.32 -3.02 8.27
N ASN A 206 -3.61 -3.33 8.25
CA ASN A 206 -4.70 -2.50 7.74
C ASN A 206 -5.98 -2.67 8.60
N PHE A 207 -5.82 -2.82 9.91
CA PHE A 207 -6.97 -2.83 10.82
C PHE A 207 -7.69 -1.49 10.79
N GLU A 208 -9.01 -1.52 10.90
CA GLU A 208 -9.89 -0.34 10.91
C GLU A 208 -9.41 0.71 11.91
N GLY A 209 -9.38 1.98 11.48
CA GLY A 209 -8.91 3.12 12.29
C GLY A 209 -7.41 3.17 12.60
N ARG A 210 -6.63 2.13 12.26
CA ARG A 210 -5.19 2.09 12.55
C ARG A 210 -4.36 2.99 11.64
N VAL A 211 -4.78 3.19 10.39
CA VAL A 211 -3.95 3.87 9.38
C VAL A 211 -4.22 5.38 9.36
N ASN A 212 -5.49 5.78 9.28
CA ASN A 212 -5.94 7.15 9.43
C ASN A 212 -7.40 7.15 9.96
N PRO A 213 -7.78 8.06 10.87
CA PRO A 213 -9.13 8.08 11.44
C PRO A 213 -10.25 8.33 10.42
N HIS A 214 -9.95 8.88 9.24
CA HIS A 214 -10.93 9.18 8.19
C HIS A 214 -10.95 8.13 7.06
N SER A 215 -10.27 6.99 7.24
CA SER A 215 -10.28 5.90 6.26
C SER A 215 -10.57 4.56 6.93
N GLY A 216 -11.44 3.76 6.31
CA GLY A 216 -11.88 2.46 6.80
C GLY A 216 -11.93 1.41 5.71
#